data_AF-A0A2H5X6I4-F1
#
_entry.id   AF-A0A2H5X6I4-F1
#
_cell.length_a   1.000
_cell.length_b   1.000
_cell.length_c   1.000
_cell.angle_alpha   90.00
_cell.angle_beta   90.00
_cell.angle_gamma   90.00
#
_symmetry.space_group_name_H-M   'P 1'
#
loop_
_entity.id
_entity.type
_entity.pdbx_description
1 polymer ?
#
loop_
_entity_poly.entity_id
_entity_poly.type
_entity_poly.pdbx_seq_one_letter_code
_entity_poly.pdbx_strand_id
1 'polypeptide(L)'
;MPTLLDIILLLLLMAYAATQIGVLAVWGIHTYYVRRGMPGLLAERWSFLDIWVGFHLALLFTFVSLVAVGAVAGFLLAFFAPQKVHMLQQAFFTLNRNTPFVWAVLLPLLLMQNAAFVAVAIWYVLGKYRLSTGDVGLSWDWQAVRKGVLWGGLAFLITPLVELLSLGVLRLVLGASAFQRLMDWEKQTVALDAFLESLQPGAIALAFVLVVAVAAPIGEELFFRGFVFNVLRNRLHFTSAVWLSAALFALLHASVKNFLPILVIGVLLARLYARTGSLWSSVVMHGTFNFLSALATIVLGGR
;
A
#
# COMPACT_ATOMS: atom_id res chain seq x y z
N MET A 1 -11.88 -27.77 19.63
CA MET A 1 -11.81 -26.43 20.28
C MET A 1 -11.04 -25.52 19.35
N PRO A 2 -11.38 -24.22 19.24
CA PRO A 2 -10.60 -23.28 18.43
C PRO A 2 -9.16 -23.22 18.96
N THR A 3 -8.20 -23.12 18.05
CA THR A 3 -6.80 -22.95 18.40
C THR A 3 -6.54 -21.53 18.94
N LEU A 4 -5.41 -21.31 19.61
CA LEU A 4 -5.01 -19.95 20.04
C LEU A 4 -4.94 -18.98 18.84
N LEU A 5 -4.49 -19.47 17.68
CA LEU A 5 -4.44 -18.68 16.45
C LEU A 5 -5.85 -18.28 15.99
N ASP A 6 -6.81 -19.19 16.02
CA ASP A 6 -8.20 -18.90 15.64
C ASP A 6 -8.80 -17.82 16.56
N ILE A 7 -8.49 -17.88 17.86
CA ILE A 7 -8.94 -16.87 18.83
C ILE A 7 -8.29 -15.51 18.53
N ILE A 8 -6.98 -15.47 18.26
CA ILE A 8 -6.27 -14.21 17.90
C ILE A 8 -6.86 -13.61 16.62
N LEU A 9 -7.06 -14.42 15.57
CA LEU A 9 -7.64 -13.96 14.31
C LEU A 9 -9.06 -13.42 14.49
N LEU A 10 -9.89 -14.10 15.29
CA LEU A 10 -11.22 -13.63 15.62
C LEU A 10 -11.18 -12.28 16.36
N LEU A 11 -10.29 -12.13 17.34
CA LEU A 11 -10.12 -10.87 18.06
C LEU A 11 -9.65 -9.73 17.14
N LEU A 12 -8.72 -9.99 16.22
CA LEU A 12 -8.27 -9.01 15.23
C LEU A 12 -9.40 -8.61 14.28
N LEU A 13 -10.21 -9.58 13.82
CA LEU A 13 -11.38 -9.31 12.98
C LEU A 13 -12.43 -8.49 13.71
N MET A 14 -12.71 -8.81 14.98
CA MET A 14 -13.61 -8.04 15.83
C MET A 14 -13.10 -6.62 16.06
N ALA A 15 -11.80 -6.44 16.32
CA ALA A 15 -11.17 -5.13 16.47
C ALA A 15 -11.27 -4.30 15.18
N TYR A 16 -11.02 -4.91 14.03
CA TYR A 16 -11.20 -4.27 12.73
C TYR A 16 -12.66 -3.86 12.50
N ALA A 17 -13.61 -4.77 12.73
CA ALA A 17 -15.04 -4.48 12.60
C ALA A 17 -15.49 -3.33 13.52
N ALA A 18 -15.07 -3.34 14.79
CA ALA A 18 -15.34 -2.27 15.74
C ALA A 18 -14.78 -0.92 15.26
N THR A 19 -13.59 -0.93 14.67
CA THR A 19 -12.95 0.25 14.11
C THR A 19 -13.75 0.80 12.92
N GLN A 20 -14.21 -0.07 12.02
CA GLN A 20 -15.07 0.33 10.89
C GLN A 20 -16.42 0.89 11.34
N ILE A 21 -17.03 0.32 12.39
CA ILE A 21 -18.24 0.88 13.01
C ILE A 21 -17.95 2.29 13.55
N GLY A 22 -16.81 2.49 14.20
CA GLY A 22 -16.38 3.80 14.68
C GLY A 22 -16.26 4.83 13.54
N VAL A 23 -15.70 4.44 12.39
CA VAL A 23 -15.57 5.30 11.21
C VAL A 23 -16.94 5.70 10.67
N LEU A 24 -17.86 4.74 10.53
CA LEU A 24 -19.22 4.99 10.08
C LEU A 24 -20.00 5.88 11.07
N ALA A 25 -19.78 5.69 12.37
CA ALA A 25 -20.37 6.55 13.40
C ALA A 25 -19.86 7.99 13.30
N VAL A 26 -18.54 8.20 13.18
CA VAL A 26 -17.93 9.53 12.98
C VAL A 26 -18.51 10.19 11.74
N TRP A 27 -18.60 9.46 10.63
CA TRP A 27 -19.14 9.99 9.36
C TRP A 27 -20.64 10.31 9.44
N GLY A 28 -21.43 9.44 10.10
CA GLY A 28 -22.85 9.65 10.35
C GLY A 28 -23.12 10.88 11.22
N ILE A 29 -22.39 11.02 12.32
CA ILE A 29 -22.47 12.20 13.21
C ILE A 29 -22.05 13.45 12.45
N HIS A 30 -20.94 13.42 11.71
CA HIS A 30 -20.52 14.55 10.88
C HIS A 30 -21.63 14.99 9.90
N THR A 31 -22.22 14.03 9.18
CA THR A 31 -23.29 14.30 8.21
C THR A 31 -24.55 14.87 8.88
N TYR A 32 -24.92 14.35 10.05
CA TYR A 32 -26.05 14.86 10.83
C TYR A 32 -25.86 16.32 11.25
N TYR A 33 -24.67 16.69 11.73
CA TYR A 33 -24.35 18.06 12.14
C TYR A 33 -24.37 19.02 10.94
N VAL A 34 -23.72 18.64 9.84
CA VAL A 34 -23.66 19.46 8.61
C VAL A 34 -25.07 19.73 8.06
N ARG A 35 -25.97 18.73 8.06
CA ARG A 35 -27.37 18.92 7.62
C ARG A 35 -28.17 19.90 8.48
N ARG A 36 -27.73 20.17 9.70
CA ARG A 36 -28.34 21.15 10.62
C ARG A 36 -27.62 22.49 10.64
N GLY A 37 -26.69 22.74 9.70
CA GLY A 37 -25.90 23.97 9.65
C GLY A 37 -24.86 24.08 10.77
N MET A 38 -24.57 22.99 11.50
CA MET A 38 -23.54 22.96 12.54
C MET A 38 -22.21 22.46 11.96
N PRO A 39 -21.06 22.86 12.53
CA PRO A 39 -19.77 22.27 12.18
C PRO A 39 -19.77 20.79 12.55
N GLY A 40 -19.63 19.90 11.57
CA GLY A 40 -19.53 18.46 11.83
C GLY A 40 -18.14 18.04 12.32
N LEU A 41 -17.98 16.78 12.76
CA LEU A 41 -16.72 16.27 13.34
C LEU A 41 -15.50 16.37 12.41
N LEU A 42 -15.72 16.27 11.09
CA LEU A 42 -14.70 16.44 10.06
C LEU A 42 -14.63 17.87 9.51
N ALA A 43 -15.18 18.89 10.19
CA ALA A 43 -15.16 20.27 9.71
C ALA A 43 -13.75 20.88 9.73
N GLU A 44 -12.91 20.46 10.66
CA GLU A 44 -11.53 20.94 10.74
C GLU A 44 -10.72 20.46 9.54
N ARG A 45 -10.00 21.39 8.91
CA ARG A 45 -9.09 21.07 7.81
C ARG A 45 -7.84 20.40 8.36
N TRP A 46 -7.32 19.40 7.66
CA TRP A 46 -6.06 18.73 8.02
C TRP A 46 -6.06 18.15 9.44
N SER A 47 -7.11 17.43 9.83
CA SER A 47 -7.18 16.80 11.16
C SER A 47 -6.57 15.40 11.16
N PHE A 48 -6.05 14.96 12.30
CA PHE A 48 -5.65 13.55 12.47
C PHE A 48 -6.82 12.60 12.27
N LEU A 49 -8.04 13.05 12.59
CA LEU A 49 -9.28 12.31 12.35
C LEU A 49 -9.49 12.08 10.85
N ASP A 50 -9.04 12.98 9.97
CA ASP A 50 -9.08 12.77 8.53
C ASP A 50 -8.15 11.66 8.08
N ILE A 51 -6.94 11.58 8.64
CA ILE A 51 -6.03 10.45 8.35
C ILE A 51 -6.70 9.14 8.76
N TRP A 52 -7.25 9.10 9.98
CA TRP A 52 -7.89 7.89 10.48
C TRP A 52 -9.12 7.48 9.66
N VAL A 53 -10.06 8.40 9.40
CA VAL A 53 -11.26 8.12 8.60
C VAL A 53 -10.89 7.76 7.17
N GLY A 54 -10.03 8.56 6.51
CA GLY A 54 -9.63 8.30 5.13
C GLY A 54 -8.92 6.96 4.95
N PHE A 55 -7.98 6.65 5.84
CA PHE A 55 -7.29 5.36 5.82
C PHE A 55 -8.26 4.18 5.96
N HIS A 56 -9.17 4.25 6.93
CA HIS A 56 -10.11 3.15 7.15
C HIS A 56 -11.19 3.05 6.07
N LEU A 57 -11.58 4.15 5.43
CA LEU A 57 -12.45 4.12 4.24
C LEU A 57 -11.76 3.45 3.05
N ALA A 58 -10.47 3.71 2.83
CA ALA A 58 -9.70 3.03 1.80
C ALA A 58 -9.61 1.52 2.08
N LEU A 59 -9.37 1.13 3.34
CA LEU A 59 -9.38 -0.28 3.76
C LEU A 59 -10.76 -0.92 3.62
N LEU A 60 -11.82 -0.23 4.02
CA LEU A 60 -13.19 -0.73 3.92
C LEU A 60 -13.58 -0.95 2.46
N PHE A 61 -13.32 0.02 1.59
CA PHE A 61 -13.57 -0.12 0.17
C PHE A 61 -12.78 -1.28 -0.42
N THR A 62 -11.49 -1.38 -0.09
CA THR A 62 -10.65 -2.51 -0.50
C THR A 62 -11.26 -3.85 -0.06
N PHE A 63 -11.65 -3.96 1.21
CA PHE A 63 -12.28 -5.17 1.76
C PHE A 63 -13.60 -5.51 1.07
N VAL A 64 -14.48 -4.53 0.87
CA VAL A 64 -15.76 -4.73 0.17
C VAL A 64 -15.52 -5.15 -1.28
N SER A 65 -14.57 -4.52 -1.98
CA SER A 65 -14.18 -4.91 -3.34
C SER A 65 -13.62 -6.33 -3.39
N LEU A 66 -12.79 -6.72 -2.42
CA LEU A 66 -12.26 -8.09 -2.30
C LEU A 66 -13.39 -9.11 -2.18
N VAL A 67 -14.36 -8.86 -1.28
CA VAL A 67 -15.52 -9.72 -1.07
C VAL A 67 -16.39 -9.79 -2.32
N ALA A 68 -16.65 -8.63 -2.96
CA ALA A 68 -17.49 -8.55 -4.15
C ALA A 68 -16.86 -9.30 -5.34
N VAL A 69 -15.57 -9.10 -5.61
CA VAL A 69 -14.86 -9.81 -6.68
C VAL A 69 -14.80 -11.31 -6.39
N GLY A 70 -14.50 -11.71 -5.15
CA GLY A 70 -14.51 -13.11 -4.75
C GLY A 70 -15.88 -13.76 -4.98
N ALA A 71 -16.97 -13.07 -4.60
CA ALA A 71 -18.33 -13.54 -4.81
C ALA A 71 -18.70 -13.65 -6.31
N VAL A 72 -18.38 -12.63 -7.11
CA VAL A 72 -18.65 -12.63 -8.56
C VAL A 72 -17.82 -13.71 -9.27
N ALA A 73 -16.53 -13.83 -8.96
CA ALA A 73 -15.68 -14.87 -9.54
C ALA A 73 -16.17 -16.28 -9.15
N GLY A 74 -16.56 -16.47 -7.88
CA GLY A 74 -17.16 -17.71 -7.40
C GLY A 74 -18.47 -18.04 -8.14
N PHE A 75 -19.36 -17.07 -8.32
CA PHE A 75 -20.61 -17.22 -9.07
C PHE A 75 -20.35 -17.59 -10.55
N LEU A 76 -19.47 -16.85 -11.23
CA LEU A 76 -19.14 -17.09 -12.64
C LEU A 76 -18.52 -18.49 -12.83
N LEU A 77 -17.65 -18.93 -11.92
CA LEU A 77 -17.09 -20.28 -11.97
C LEU A 77 -18.15 -21.34 -11.71
N ALA A 78 -19.03 -21.15 -10.73
CA ALA A 78 -20.11 -22.09 -10.47
C ALA A 78 -21.05 -22.23 -11.68
N PHE A 79 -21.28 -21.16 -12.42
CA PHE A 79 -22.16 -21.15 -13.58
C PHE A 79 -21.51 -21.68 -14.87
N PHE A 80 -20.30 -21.21 -15.19
CA PHE A 80 -19.65 -21.49 -16.48
C PHE A 80 -18.61 -22.62 -16.42
N ALA A 81 -18.10 -22.97 -15.23
CA ALA A 81 -17.09 -24.01 -15.07
C ALA A 81 -17.20 -24.71 -13.69
N PRO A 82 -18.34 -25.33 -13.35
CA PRO A 82 -18.61 -25.89 -12.03
C PRO A 82 -17.55 -26.89 -11.55
N GLN A 83 -16.96 -27.65 -12.47
CA GLN A 83 -15.85 -28.57 -12.21
C GLN A 83 -14.59 -27.90 -11.65
N LYS A 84 -14.41 -26.58 -11.87
CA LYS A 84 -13.28 -25.79 -11.35
C LYS A 84 -13.56 -25.14 -9.99
N VAL A 85 -14.78 -25.24 -9.45
CA VAL A 85 -15.12 -24.64 -8.14
C VAL A 85 -14.28 -25.26 -7.01
N HIS A 86 -14.06 -26.58 -7.06
CA HIS A 86 -13.21 -27.26 -6.08
C HIS A 86 -11.74 -26.81 -6.15
N MET A 87 -11.25 -26.44 -7.34
CA MET A 87 -9.91 -25.83 -7.50
C MET A 87 -9.86 -24.43 -6.89
N LEU A 88 -10.93 -23.63 -6.99
CA LEU A 88 -11.00 -22.31 -6.34
C LEU A 88 -11.01 -22.44 -4.81
N GLN A 89 -11.83 -23.35 -4.27
CA GLN A 89 -11.86 -23.65 -2.84
C GLN A 89 -10.48 -24.13 -2.37
N GLN A 90 -9.86 -25.08 -3.07
CA GLN A 90 -8.51 -25.50 -2.75
C GLN A 90 -7.50 -24.36 -2.87
N ALA A 91 -7.52 -23.55 -3.93
CA ALA A 91 -6.60 -22.42 -4.08
C ALA A 91 -6.76 -21.39 -2.95
N PHE A 92 -7.98 -21.14 -2.51
CA PHE A 92 -8.30 -20.23 -1.40
C PHE A 92 -7.85 -20.79 -0.03
N PHE A 93 -8.05 -22.09 0.22
CA PHE A 93 -7.76 -22.72 1.52
C PHE A 93 -6.35 -23.31 1.64
N THR A 94 -5.72 -23.72 0.54
CA THR A 94 -4.38 -24.34 0.53
C THR A 94 -3.26 -23.34 0.25
N LEU A 95 -3.58 -22.09 -0.11
CA LEU A 95 -2.61 -21.05 -0.46
C LEU A 95 -1.49 -21.59 -1.38
N ASN A 96 -1.82 -22.39 -2.41
CA ASN A 96 -0.83 -22.65 -3.45
C ASN A 96 -0.69 -21.40 -4.33
N ARG A 97 0.05 -20.42 -3.79
CA ARG A 97 0.32 -19.10 -4.36
C ARG A 97 1.14 -19.15 -5.65
N ASN A 98 1.61 -20.33 -6.05
CA ASN A 98 2.38 -20.53 -7.28
C ASN A 98 1.50 -20.83 -8.49
N THR A 99 0.17 -20.85 -8.34
CA THR A 99 -0.74 -21.06 -9.47
C THR A 99 -1.03 -19.73 -10.19
N PRO A 100 -0.82 -19.62 -11.53
CA PRO A 100 -1.12 -18.40 -12.29
C PRO A 100 -2.57 -17.90 -12.13
N PHE A 101 -3.48 -18.84 -11.86
CA PHE A 101 -4.89 -18.55 -11.61
C PHE A 101 -5.12 -17.70 -10.34
N VAL A 102 -4.40 -17.96 -9.24
CA VAL A 102 -4.52 -17.16 -8.01
C VAL A 102 -4.16 -15.71 -8.29
N TRP A 103 -3.10 -15.46 -9.05
CA TRP A 103 -2.67 -14.10 -9.38
C TRP A 103 -3.52 -13.41 -10.46
N ALA A 104 -4.12 -14.16 -11.38
CA ALA A 104 -5.15 -13.62 -12.27
C ALA A 104 -6.36 -13.05 -11.49
N VAL A 105 -6.60 -13.53 -10.28
CA VAL A 105 -7.58 -12.98 -9.34
C VAL A 105 -6.96 -11.87 -8.47
N LEU A 106 -5.77 -12.06 -7.91
CA LEU A 106 -5.13 -11.07 -7.02
C LEU A 106 -4.72 -9.76 -7.74
N LEU A 107 -4.30 -9.80 -9.00
CA LEU A 107 -3.85 -8.61 -9.73
C LEU A 107 -4.98 -7.58 -9.93
N PRO A 108 -6.19 -7.95 -10.40
CA PRO A 108 -7.35 -7.06 -10.36
C PRO A 108 -7.66 -6.51 -8.97
N LEU A 109 -7.47 -7.31 -7.92
CA LEU A 109 -7.70 -6.86 -6.53
C LEU A 109 -6.70 -5.80 -6.10
N LEU A 110 -5.42 -5.97 -6.42
CA LEU A 110 -4.38 -4.96 -6.18
C LEU A 110 -4.70 -3.64 -6.92
N LEU A 111 -5.16 -3.73 -8.17
CA LEU A 111 -5.58 -2.57 -8.95
C LEU A 111 -6.79 -1.86 -8.31
N MET A 112 -7.78 -2.62 -7.85
CA MET A 112 -8.95 -2.07 -7.15
C MET A 112 -8.58 -1.42 -5.82
N GLN A 113 -7.71 -2.06 -5.03
CA GLN A 113 -7.17 -1.48 -3.80
C GLN A 113 -6.49 -0.14 -4.09
N ASN A 114 -5.62 -0.10 -5.10
CA ASN A 114 -4.92 1.12 -5.46
C ASN A 114 -5.90 2.22 -5.94
N ALA A 115 -6.90 1.85 -6.75
CA ALA A 115 -7.97 2.77 -7.15
C ALA A 115 -8.76 3.31 -5.94
N ALA A 116 -8.93 2.52 -4.89
CA ALA A 116 -9.56 2.94 -3.64
C ALA A 116 -8.76 4.03 -2.93
N PHE A 117 -7.44 3.81 -2.78
CA PHE A 117 -6.54 4.81 -2.19
C PHE A 117 -6.52 6.10 -3.00
N VAL A 118 -6.46 6.00 -4.33
CA VAL A 118 -6.59 7.15 -5.23
C VAL A 118 -7.91 7.88 -5.01
N ALA A 119 -9.04 7.15 -5.00
CA ALA A 119 -10.36 7.74 -4.86
C ALA A 119 -10.53 8.47 -3.52
N VAL A 120 -10.04 7.89 -2.43
CA VAL A 120 -10.04 8.54 -1.10
C VAL A 120 -9.15 9.78 -1.11
N ALA A 121 -7.94 9.70 -1.65
CA ALA A 121 -7.04 10.85 -1.74
C ALA A 121 -7.66 11.99 -2.56
N ILE A 122 -8.24 11.67 -3.73
CA ILE A 122 -8.93 12.63 -4.59
C ILE A 122 -10.14 13.24 -3.86
N TRP A 123 -10.94 12.43 -3.16
CA TRP A 123 -12.09 12.93 -2.41
C TRP A 123 -11.67 13.94 -1.34
N TYR A 124 -10.60 13.67 -0.59
CA TYR A 124 -10.07 14.61 0.39
C TYR A 124 -9.48 15.87 -0.25
N VAL A 125 -8.66 15.71 -1.29
CA VAL A 125 -7.95 16.80 -1.95
C VAL A 125 -8.92 17.70 -2.71
N LEU A 126 -9.63 17.16 -3.70
CA LEU A 126 -10.50 17.94 -4.60
C LEU A 126 -11.87 18.22 -3.97
N GLY A 127 -12.42 17.25 -3.25
CA GLY A 127 -13.77 17.34 -2.69
C GLY A 127 -13.81 18.12 -1.37
N LYS A 128 -13.24 17.52 -0.31
CA LYS A 128 -13.31 18.05 1.05
C LYS A 128 -12.53 19.35 1.20
N TYR A 129 -11.25 19.35 0.79
CA TYR A 129 -10.36 20.49 0.97
C TYR A 129 -10.40 21.49 -0.18
N ARG A 130 -11.11 21.17 -1.27
CA ARG A 130 -11.26 22.02 -2.47
C ARG A 130 -9.93 22.51 -3.02
N LEU A 131 -8.90 21.68 -2.92
CA LEU A 131 -7.61 21.93 -3.52
C LEU A 131 -7.69 21.65 -5.02
N SER A 132 -6.93 22.40 -5.80
CA SER A 132 -6.66 22.05 -7.19
C SER A 132 -5.59 20.95 -7.28
N THR A 133 -5.50 20.30 -8.43
CA THR A 133 -4.39 19.38 -8.74
C THR A 133 -3.04 20.10 -8.66
N GLY A 134 -2.99 21.38 -9.00
CA GLY A 134 -1.78 22.20 -8.85
C GLY A 134 -1.33 22.38 -7.40
N ASP A 135 -2.27 22.56 -6.46
CA ASP A 135 -1.96 22.78 -5.05
C ASP A 135 -1.28 21.57 -4.37
N VAL A 136 -1.55 20.37 -4.89
CA VAL A 136 -0.88 19.14 -4.43
C VAL A 136 0.35 18.79 -5.25
N GLY A 137 0.70 19.59 -6.26
CA GLY A 137 1.88 19.39 -7.10
C GLY A 137 1.69 18.39 -8.24
N LEU A 138 0.45 18.13 -8.68
CA LEU A 138 0.15 17.32 -9.87
C LEU A 138 0.28 18.11 -11.19
N SER A 139 0.77 19.33 -11.15
CA SER A 139 1.19 20.05 -12.36
C SER A 139 2.47 19.42 -12.92
N TRP A 140 2.43 19.03 -14.19
CA TRP A 140 3.56 18.41 -14.86
C TRP A 140 4.80 19.32 -14.83
N ASP A 141 5.94 18.78 -14.41
CA ASP A 141 7.22 19.48 -14.35
C ASP A 141 8.38 18.53 -14.70
N TRP A 142 9.05 18.80 -15.81
CA TRP A 142 10.19 18.00 -16.27
C TRP A 142 11.38 18.04 -15.31
N GLN A 143 11.57 19.11 -14.55
CA GLN A 143 12.64 19.17 -13.56
C GLN A 143 12.34 18.26 -12.37
N ALA A 144 11.09 18.24 -11.90
CA ALA A 144 10.62 17.28 -10.91
C ALA A 144 10.77 15.83 -11.40
N VAL A 145 10.37 15.53 -12.64
CA VAL A 145 10.54 14.20 -13.26
C VAL A 145 12.01 13.78 -13.28
N ARG A 146 12.92 14.64 -13.74
CA ARG A 146 14.38 14.35 -13.79
C ARG A 146 14.95 14.08 -12.40
N LYS A 147 14.57 14.88 -11.40
CA LYS A 147 14.96 14.65 -10.01
C LYS A 147 14.40 13.31 -9.52
N GLY A 148 13.15 12.99 -9.86
CA GLY A 148 12.52 11.72 -9.55
C GLY A 148 13.33 10.54 -10.06
N VAL A 149 13.65 10.50 -11.36
CA VAL A 149 14.46 9.41 -11.96
C VAL A 149 15.81 9.27 -11.27
N LEU A 150 16.52 10.38 -11.04
CA LEU A 150 17.83 10.36 -10.40
C LEU A 150 17.78 9.82 -8.96
N TRP A 151 16.84 10.31 -8.15
CA TRP A 151 16.68 9.84 -6.77
C TRP A 151 16.13 8.42 -6.69
N GLY A 152 15.32 7.99 -7.66
CA GLY A 152 14.83 6.62 -7.76
C GLY A 152 15.95 5.63 -8.09
N GLY A 153 16.81 5.97 -9.05
CA GLY A 153 18.02 5.19 -9.35
C GLY A 153 18.99 5.15 -8.17
N LEU A 154 19.21 6.28 -7.49
CA LEU A 154 20.05 6.31 -6.29
C LEU A 154 19.46 5.46 -5.15
N ALA A 155 18.15 5.53 -4.94
CA ALA A 155 17.47 4.70 -3.95
C ALA A 155 17.69 3.21 -4.25
N PHE A 156 17.53 2.79 -5.51
CA PHE A 156 17.78 1.42 -5.94
C PHE A 156 19.20 0.92 -5.64
N LEU A 157 20.21 1.79 -5.73
CA LEU A 157 21.59 1.43 -5.41
C LEU A 157 21.86 1.36 -3.90
N ILE A 158 21.18 2.18 -3.10
CA ILE A 158 21.41 2.29 -1.65
C ILE A 158 20.61 1.23 -0.87
N THR A 159 19.39 0.91 -1.29
CA THR A 159 18.48 0.08 -0.51
C THR A 159 18.97 -1.35 -0.25
N PRO A 160 19.69 -2.04 -1.17
CA PRO A 160 20.25 -3.36 -0.87
C PRO A 160 21.28 -3.29 0.27
N LEU A 161 22.05 -2.21 0.37
CA LEU A 161 23.00 -2.01 1.48
C LEU A 161 22.26 -1.79 2.80
N VAL A 162 21.19 -0.98 2.79
CA VAL A 162 20.34 -0.77 3.97
C VAL A 162 19.72 -2.08 4.43
N GLU A 163 19.20 -2.88 3.50
CA GLU A 163 18.61 -4.19 3.76
C GLU A 163 19.64 -5.15 4.38
N LEU A 164 20.82 -5.28 3.76
CA LEU A 164 21.90 -6.14 4.28
C LEU A 164 22.30 -5.76 5.70
N LEU A 165 22.46 -4.46 5.97
CA LEU A 165 22.79 -3.96 7.30
C LEU A 165 21.65 -4.24 8.30
N SER A 166 20.40 -3.99 7.91
CA SER A 166 19.25 -4.20 8.79
C SER A 166 19.05 -5.67 9.14
N LEU A 167 19.22 -6.57 8.16
CA LEU A 167 19.15 -8.01 8.39
C LEU A 167 20.33 -8.50 9.26
N GLY A 168 21.52 -7.94 9.06
CA GLY A 168 22.68 -8.22 9.92
C GLY A 168 22.41 -7.85 11.38
N VAL A 169 21.92 -6.63 11.64
CA VAL A 169 21.55 -6.18 12.99
C VAL A 169 20.44 -7.05 13.57
N LEU A 170 19.39 -7.35 12.80
CA LEU A 170 18.27 -8.18 13.25
C LEU A 170 18.75 -9.60 13.63
N ARG A 171 19.64 -10.19 12.83
CA ARG A 171 20.25 -11.49 13.13
C ARG A 171 21.12 -11.47 14.38
N LEU A 172 21.86 -10.39 14.62
CA LEU A 172 22.67 -10.23 15.83
C LEU A 172 21.80 -10.09 17.07
N VAL A 173 20.71 -9.31 17.00
CA VAL A 173 19.81 -9.05 18.14
C VAL A 173 18.97 -10.27 18.48
N LEU A 174 18.42 -10.97 17.48
CA LEU A 174 17.53 -12.11 17.70
C LEU A 174 18.27 -13.44 17.88
N GLY A 175 19.52 -13.53 17.42
CA GLY A 175 20.24 -14.79 17.24
C GLY A 175 19.77 -15.57 16.00
N ALA A 176 20.61 -16.50 15.54
CA ALA A 176 20.41 -17.18 14.25
C ALA A 176 19.09 -17.97 14.15
N SER A 177 18.68 -18.65 15.22
CA SER A 177 17.49 -19.51 15.18
C SER A 177 16.18 -18.71 15.15
N ALA A 178 16.07 -17.63 15.93
CA ALA A 178 14.89 -16.77 15.92
C ALA A 178 14.82 -15.94 14.64
N PHE A 179 15.97 -15.45 14.14
CA PHE A 179 16.04 -14.78 12.85
C PHE A 179 15.55 -15.69 11.72
N GLN A 180 16.00 -16.95 11.66
CA GLN A 180 15.55 -17.88 10.64
C GLN A 180 14.04 -18.10 10.68
N ARG A 181 13.46 -18.33 11.87
CA ARG A 181 12.01 -18.48 12.03
C ARG A 181 11.23 -17.25 11.54
N LEU A 182 11.74 -16.06 11.80
CA LEU A 182 11.14 -14.81 11.34
C LEU A 182 11.19 -14.67 9.82
N MET A 183 12.32 -14.99 9.19
CA MET A 183 12.46 -14.96 7.74
C MET A 183 11.63 -16.04 7.04
N ASP A 184 11.50 -17.22 7.62
CA ASP A 184 10.64 -18.28 7.10
C ASP A 184 9.16 -17.89 7.21
N TRP A 185 8.75 -17.26 8.31
CA TRP A 185 7.42 -16.69 8.47
C TRP A 185 7.15 -15.61 7.42
N GLU A 186 8.08 -14.68 7.21
CA GLU A 186 7.91 -13.60 6.24
C GLU A 186 7.79 -14.12 4.81
N LYS A 187 8.63 -15.09 4.41
CA LYS A 187 8.52 -15.75 3.10
C LYS A 187 7.16 -16.40 2.88
N GLN A 188 6.52 -16.90 3.93
CA GLN A 188 5.20 -17.51 3.87
C GLN A 188 4.06 -16.48 3.86
N THR A 189 4.28 -15.27 4.38
CA THR A 189 3.24 -14.24 4.50
C THR A 189 3.29 -13.22 3.37
N VAL A 190 4.46 -12.78 2.95
CA VAL A 190 4.66 -11.78 1.88
C VAL A 190 4.74 -12.48 0.52
N ALA A 191 3.60 -12.59 -0.15
CA ALA A 191 3.43 -13.35 -1.40
C ALA A 191 4.12 -12.75 -2.65
N LEU A 192 4.59 -11.50 -2.56
CA LEU A 192 5.05 -10.72 -3.71
C LEU A 192 6.37 -11.23 -4.30
N ASP A 193 7.37 -11.47 -3.45
CA ASP A 193 8.71 -11.91 -3.88
C ASP A 193 8.63 -13.28 -4.57
N ALA A 194 7.93 -14.24 -3.96
CA ALA A 194 7.72 -15.58 -4.51
C ALA A 194 7.00 -15.56 -5.88
N PHE A 195 6.08 -14.62 -6.08
CA PHE A 195 5.42 -14.48 -7.38
C PHE A 195 6.33 -13.88 -8.43
N LEU A 196 7.04 -12.80 -8.10
CA LEU A 196 8.00 -12.16 -9.00
C LEU A 196 9.08 -13.14 -9.47
N GLU A 197 9.54 -14.03 -8.58
CA GLU A 197 10.48 -15.11 -8.91
C GLU A 197 9.84 -16.17 -9.82
N SER A 198 8.53 -16.47 -9.65
CA SER A 198 7.81 -17.43 -10.49
C SER A 198 7.40 -16.89 -11.86
N LEU A 199 7.46 -15.57 -12.06
CA LEU A 199 7.03 -14.92 -13.30
C LEU A 199 8.04 -15.14 -14.42
N GLN A 200 7.65 -15.93 -15.41
CA GLN A 200 8.39 -15.98 -16.67
C GLN A 200 8.23 -14.66 -17.44
N PRO A 201 9.28 -14.19 -18.14
CA PRO A 201 9.17 -13.05 -19.04
C PRO A 201 8.01 -13.23 -20.02
N GLY A 202 7.09 -12.25 -20.07
CA GLY A 202 5.89 -12.32 -20.90
C GLY A 202 4.87 -11.23 -20.57
N ALA A 203 3.71 -11.28 -21.21
CA ALA A 203 2.68 -10.23 -21.09
C ALA A 203 2.17 -10.02 -19.66
N ILE A 204 2.06 -11.09 -18.86
CA ILE A 204 1.63 -11.01 -17.45
C ILE A 204 2.70 -10.32 -16.59
N ALA A 205 3.98 -10.66 -16.78
CA ALA A 205 5.09 -10.02 -16.08
C ALA A 205 5.17 -8.52 -16.44
N LEU A 206 5.00 -8.18 -17.72
CA LEU A 206 4.96 -6.78 -18.17
C LEU A 206 3.79 -6.02 -17.55
N ALA A 207 2.59 -6.60 -17.57
CA ALA A 207 1.42 -5.99 -16.95
C ALA A 207 1.64 -5.75 -15.45
N PHE A 208 2.20 -6.73 -14.75
CA PHE A 208 2.51 -6.61 -13.33
C PHE A 208 3.52 -5.49 -13.04
N VAL A 209 4.62 -5.44 -13.79
CA VAL A 209 5.62 -4.37 -13.68
C VAL A 209 4.99 -3.00 -13.91
N LEU A 210 4.11 -2.84 -14.90
CA LEU A 210 3.42 -1.57 -15.14
C LEU A 210 2.51 -1.17 -13.96
N VAL A 211 1.83 -2.13 -13.34
CA VAL A 211 1.02 -1.86 -12.15
C VAL A 211 1.90 -1.38 -10.99
N VAL A 212 2.97 -2.09 -10.69
CA VAL A 212 3.84 -1.80 -9.54
C VAL A 212 4.73 -0.56 -9.77
N ALA A 213 5.13 -0.28 -11.01
CA ALA A 213 6.01 0.84 -11.33
C ALA A 213 5.26 2.13 -11.71
N VAL A 214 3.97 2.07 -12.05
CA VAL A 214 3.22 3.24 -12.50
C VAL A 214 1.96 3.44 -11.68
N ALA A 215 1.03 2.47 -11.71
CA ALA A 215 -0.27 2.64 -11.09
C ALA A 215 -0.14 2.80 -9.57
N ALA A 216 0.59 1.89 -8.90
CA ALA A 216 0.78 1.90 -7.45
C ALA A 216 1.46 3.21 -6.96
N PRO A 217 2.61 3.65 -7.50
CA PRO A 217 3.21 4.92 -7.12
C PRO A 217 2.28 6.13 -7.24
N ILE A 218 1.43 6.20 -8.27
CA ILE A 218 0.48 7.32 -8.40
C ILE A 218 -0.49 7.34 -7.20
N GLY A 219 -1.10 6.20 -6.88
CA GLY A 219 -2.07 6.13 -5.78
C GLY A 219 -1.45 6.29 -4.41
N GLU A 220 -0.32 5.62 -4.19
CA GLU A 220 0.41 5.70 -2.94
C GLU A 220 0.95 7.12 -2.70
N GLU A 221 1.60 7.75 -3.67
CA GLU A 221 2.10 9.11 -3.46
C GLU A 221 0.97 10.13 -3.30
N LEU A 222 -0.16 9.98 -3.99
CA LEU A 222 -1.33 10.83 -3.76
C LEU A 222 -1.84 10.71 -2.33
N PHE A 223 -1.95 9.48 -1.81
CA PHE A 223 -2.43 9.26 -0.45
C PHE A 223 -1.40 9.70 0.60
N PHE A 224 -0.14 9.27 0.48
CA PHE A 224 0.86 9.52 1.51
C PHE A 224 1.45 10.92 1.45
N ARG A 225 1.73 11.47 0.26
CA ARG A 225 2.41 12.78 0.11
C ARG A 225 1.41 13.88 -0.13
N GLY A 226 0.45 13.64 -1.03
CA GLY A 226 -0.64 14.58 -1.33
C GLY A 226 -1.58 14.80 -0.13
N PHE A 227 -1.85 13.75 0.66
CA PHE A 227 -2.77 13.82 1.79
C PHE A 227 -2.09 13.66 3.17
N VAL A 228 -1.60 12.48 3.55
CA VAL A 228 -1.11 12.20 4.92
C VAL A 228 0.03 13.14 5.34
N PHE A 229 1.04 13.32 4.50
CA PHE A 229 2.17 14.21 4.78
C PHE A 229 1.72 15.65 4.93
N ASN A 230 0.80 16.14 4.08
CA ASN A 230 0.27 17.49 4.19
C ASN A 230 -0.57 17.69 5.46
N VAL A 231 -1.36 16.70 5.89
CA VAL A 231 -2.02 16.73 7.21
C VAL A 231 -0.97 16.88 8.32
N LEU A 232 0.03 16.00 8.33
CA LEU A 232 1.08 15.99 9.35
C LEU A 232 1.90 17.29 9.34
N ARG A 233 2.23 17.81 8.17
CA ARG A 233 3.06 19.02 8.01
C ARG A 233 2.36 20.28 8.50
N ASN A 234 1.03 20.30 8.46
CA ASN A 234 0.21 21.39 9.01
C ASN A 234 0.05 21.34 10.54
N ARG A 235 0.38 20.20 11.18
CA ARG A 235 0.19 19.99 12.63
C ARG A 235 1.50 19.81 13.40
N LEU A 236 2.54 19.34 12.73
CA LEU A 236 3.80 18.92 13.33
C LEU A 236 4.98 19.65 12.67
N HIS A 237 6.12 19.63 13.37
CA HIS A 237 7.39 20.05 12.78
C HIS A 237 7.73 19.21 11.54
N PHE A 238 8.40 19.83 10.57
CA PHE A 238 8.76 19.23 9.29
C PHE A 238 9.41 17.84 9.45
N THR A 239 10.40 17.71 10.32
CA THR A 239 11.12 16.45 10.56
C THR A 239 10.17 15.37 11.07
N SER A 240 9.29 15.69 12.01
CA SER A 240 8.29 14.74 12.55
C SER A 240 7.29 14.33 11.48
N ALA A 241 6.82 15.26 10.65
CA ALA A 241 5.91 14.96 9.54
C ALA A 241 6.54 14.01 8.50
N VAL A 242 7.81 14.23 8.17
CA VAL A 242 8.58 13.36 7.27
C VAL A 242 8.69 11.94 7.85
N TRP A 243 9.15 11.81 9.09
CA TRP A 243 9.37 10.50 9.70
C TRP A 243 8.07 9.73 9.95
N LEU A 244 7.02 10.40 10.45
CA LEU A 244 5.74 9.74 10.70
C LEU A 244 5.05 9.32 9.41
N SER A 245 5.07 10.15 8.36
CA SER A 245 4.54 9.76 7.05
C SER A 245 5.29 8.56 6.47
N ALA A 246 6.63 8.57 6.55
CA ALA A 246 7.47 7.47 6.08
C ALA A 246 7.29 6.18 6.90
N ALA A 247 7.10 6.29 8.21
CA ALA A 247 6.85 5.14 9.08
C ALA A 247 5.48 4.52 8.81
N LEU A 248 4.43 5.34 8.65
CA LEU A 248 3.11 4.85 8.25
C LEU A 248 3.17 4.15 6.89
N PHE A 249 3.90 4.73 5.92
CA PHE A 249 4.15 4.12 4.63
C PHE A 249 4.82 2.74 4.77
N ALA A 250 5.93 2.65 5.50
CA ALA A 250 6.66 1.39 5.70
C ALA A 250 5.87 0.32 6.46
N LEU A 251 5.13 0.70 7.51
CA LEU A 251 4.30 -0.23 8.28
C LEU A 251 3.22 -0.91 7.41
N LEU A 252 2.65 -0.17 6.45
CA LEU A 252 1.58 -0.68 5.59
C LEU A 252 2.05 -1.68 4.54
N HIS A 253 3.36 -1.79 4.32
CA HIS A 253 3.92 -2.83 3.46
C HIS A 253 4.05 -4.19 4.16
N ALA A 254 3.88 -4.23 5.49
CA ALA A 254 3.84 -5.47 6.28
C ALA A 254 5.02 -6.43 6.04
N SER A 255 6.21 -5.89 5.73
CA SER A 255 7.44 -6.65 5.50
C SER A 255 8.48 -6.26 6.53
N VAL A 256 9.01 -7.25 7.25
CA VAL A 256 10.04 -7.03 8.27
C VAL A 256 11.39 -6.82 7.61
N LYS A 257 11.74 -7.66 6.63
CA LYS A 257 12.92 -7.53 5.77
C LYS A 257 13.01 -6.15 5.13
N ASN A 258 11.92 -5.67 4.54
CA ASN A 258 11.91 -4.43 3.77
C ASN A 258 11.53 -3.19 4.60
N PHE A 259 11.22 -3.34 5.90
CA PHE A 259 10.76 -2.21 6.73
C PHE A 259 11.72 -1.02 6.71
N LEU A 260 13.01 -1.23 7.00
CA LEU A 260 14.00 -0.15 7.02
C LEU A 260 14.31 0.40 5.61
N PRO A 261 14.52 -0.43 4.57
CA PRO A 261 14.61 0.07 3.20
C PRO A 261 13.42 0.96 2.79
N ILE A 262 12.19 0.51 3.04
CA ILE A 262 10.97 1.26 2.70
C ILE A 262 10.85 2.54 3.53
N LEU A 263 11.22 2.51 4.82
CA LEU A 263 11.26 3.70 5.66
C LEU A 263 12.23 4.76 5.10
N VAL A 264 13.43 4.34 4.68
CA VAL A 264 14.42 5.24 4.07
C VAL A 264 13.88 5.86 2.79
N ILE A 265 13.31 5.05 1.89
CA ILE A 265 12.65 5.55 0.67
C ILE A 265 11.51 6.50 1.03
N GLY A 266 10.72 6.15 2.04
CA GLY A 266 9.60 6.96 2.53
C GLY A 266 10.04 8.38 2.92
N VAL A 267 11.17 8.47 3.64
CA VAL A 267 11.80 9.74 4.03
C VAL A 267 12.30 10.51 2.81
N LEU A 268 12.95 9.83 1.86
CA LEU A 268 13.46 10.46 0.64
C LEU A 268 12.31 11.03 -0.21
N LEU A 269 11.23 10.27 -0.40
CA LEU A 269 10.03 10.71 -1.12
C LEU A 269 9.40 11.93 -0.45
N ALA A 270 9.16 11.90 0.86
CA ALA A 270 8.56 13.03 1.58
C ALA A 270 9.44 14.30 1.50
N ARG A 271 10.77 14.15 1.61
CA ARG A 271 11.72 15.27 1.46
C ARG A 271 11.78 15.80 0.03
N LEU A 272 11.73 14.91 -0.97
CA LEU A 272 11.78 15.29 -2.38
C LEU A 272 10.50 16.05 -2.78
N TYR A 273 9.33 15.56 -2.36
CA TYR A 273 8.07 16.27 -2.48
C TYR A 273 8.15 17.66 -1.85
N ALA A 274 8.54 17.75 -0.58
CA ALA A 274 8.60 19.01 0.14
C ALA A 274 9.59 20.02 -0.46
N ARG A 275 10.68 19.55 -1.08
CA ARG A 275 11.67 20.42 -1.73
C ARG A 275 11.27 20.89 -3.12
N THR A 276 10.54 20.07 -3.86
CA THR A 276 10.15 20.38 -5.25
C THR A 276 8.77 21.02 -5.35
N GLY A 277 7.90 20.81 -4.36
CA GLY A 277 6.48 21.18 -4.43
C GLY A 277 5.71 20.36 -5.48
N SER A 278 6.34 19.36 -6.10
CA SER A 278 5.75 18.57 -7.19
C SER A 278 5.60 17.12 -6.75
N LEU A 279 4.38 16.62 -6.82
CA LEU A 279 4.08 15.21 -6.53
C LEU A 279 4.73 14.30 -7.58
N TRP A 280 4.87 14.76 -8.82
CA TRP A 280 5.53 14.02 -9.89
C TRP A 280 6.97 13.66 -9.54
N SER A 281 7.67 14.47 -8.74
CA SER A 281 9.02 14.12 -8.27
C SER A 281 9.04 12.83 -7.45
N SER A 282 8.03 12.65 -6.59
CA SER A 282 7.92 11.47 -5.72
C SER A 282 7.30 10.30 -6.46
N VAL A 283 6.29 10.53 -7.29
CA VAL A 283 5.68 9.48 -8.15
C VAL A 283 6.74 8.85 -9.05
N VAL A 284 7.55 9.68 -9.72
CA VAL A 284 8.59 9.19 -10.62
C VAL A 284 9.75 8.56 -9.87
N MET A 285 10.16 9.12 -8.72
CA MET A 285 11.17 8.48 -7.86
C MET A 285 10.73 7.08 -7.43
N HIS A 286 9.52 6.97 -6.91
CA HIS A 286 8.96 5.72 -6.43
C HIS A 286 8.78 4.73 -7.59
N GLY A 287 8.20 5.17 -8.71
CA GLY A 287 8.03 4.32 -9.89
C GLY A 287 9.35 3.84 -10.50
N THR A 288 10.37 4.69 -10.54
CA THR A 288 11.72 4.31 -11.00
C THR A 288 12.33 3.26 -10.08
N PHE A 289 12.23 3.45 -8.75
CA PHE A 289 12.71 2.49 -7.76
C PHE A 289 12.01 1.14 -7.91
N ASN A 290 10.68 1.14 -8.02
CA ASN A 290 9.87 -0.07 -8.18
C ASN A 290 10.17 -0.79 -9.50
N PHE A 291 10.30 -0.04 -10.61
CA PHE A 291 10.64 -0.59 -11.91
C PHE A 291 11.99 -1.31 -11.88
N LEU A 292 13.04 -0.64 -11.38
CA LEU A 292 14.39 -1.21 -11.33
C LEU A 292 14.44 -2.43 -10.40
N SER A 293 13.75 -2.38 -9.26
CA SER A 293 13.68 -3.50 -8.32
C SER A 293 12.97 -4.70 -8.94
N ALA A 294 11.79 -4.50 -9.55
CA ALA A 294 11.05 -5.57 -10.21
C ALA A 294 11.83 -6.18 -11.38
N LEU A 295 12.48 -5.33 -12.19
CA LEU A 295 13.33 -5.79 -13.29
C LEU A 295 14.51 -6.62 -12.78
N ALA A 296 15.19 -6.16 -11.72
CA ALA A 296 16.30 -6.90 -11.11
C ALA A 296 15.84 -8.26 -10.59
N THR A 297 14.69 -8.33 -9.91
CA THR A 297 14.13 -9.60 -9.43
C THR A 297 13.82 -10.55 -10.57
N ILE A 298 13.20 -10.08 -11.66
CA ILE A 298 12.87 -10.94 -12.82
C ILE A 298 14.15 -11.45 -13.51
N VAL A 299 15.17 -10.60 -13.68
CA VAL A 299 16.42 -10.97 -14.37
C VAL A 299 17.31 -11.88 -13.53
N LEU A 300 17.37 -11.65 -12.21
CA LEU A 300 18.23 -12.41 -11.29
C LEU A 300 17.54 -13.67 -10.73
N GLY A 301 16.22 -13.62 -10.54
CA GLY A 301 15.41 -14.72 -10.00
C GLY A 301 15.01 -15.78 -11.02
N GLY A 302 15.13 -15.52 -12.32
CA GLY A 302 14.94 -16.51 -13.38
C GLY A 302 16.08 -17.52 -13.56
N ARG A 303 16.91 -17.74 -12.53
CA ARG A 303 18.05 -18.68 -12.53
C ARG A 303 17.89 -19.73 -11.43
#